data_AF-A0A7S7NNC3-F1
#
_entry.id   AF-A0A7S7NNC3-F1
#
_cell.length_a   1.000
_cell.length_b   1.000
_cell.length_c   1.000
_cell.angle_alpha   90.00
_cell.angle_beta   90.00
_cell.angle_gamma   90.00
#
_symmetry.space_group_name_H-M   'P 1'
#
loop_
_entity.id
_entity.type
_entity.pdbx_description
1 polymer ?
#
loop_
_entity_poly.entity_id
_entity_poly.type
_entity_poly.pdbx_seq_one_letter_code
_entity_poly.pdbx_strand_id
1 'polypeptide(L)'
;MPRRIEGRRRGPEEVLTRNYTHDVPARISTANEGTGSWKRAYGYDSAGNRYVDPDTSKTSGYAISPFTPTTSSNFDARNRLGVNNSTYDPSGNGNQTAIGSYTYSYDAENRMITAKLGGGGTEVSSTGYVYDGEGQRVQKITCPAGTQTCTASVAGATSTTYVYDAFGNLAAEYSGAGSAPVGCGTPTCYVSVDQIGSTRLVTDANGNAVRRYDYTPYGEELWAGTGGRTTAMGYQSGPDGFNPKFTGQQRDTENFLDYFHARYYSPQQGRFVSVDPENAGADPASPQTWNGYAYVSNNPLSYTDPTGEGIFGFLGSIIGGFFGGPLGAWIGSLAGNGADAAIWGPEAGGASFYNPTNNFGLGNASPWGSTPGLGGAGGDVYGGGSTGGMIFSYEGPVHHQLTYFGAMMAGLDPLTALRLSYGVMAVDWRGGLKTSQGTDPTHAHWHAMAGVTEGGHEGCGQAHGGTIDALGGATQRALGGDQAATTLALHMIQDSYASGHQYKFWPGGAPSVSHIAGDLAPSPTALNMTAQYLFDLKAGKMRSAYYYLAKPQACGPVW
;
A
#
# COMPACT_ATOMS: atom_id res chain seq x y z
N MET A 1 18.08 -12.57 14.05
CA MET A 1 18.13 -11.67 15.22
C MET A 1 16.72 -11.16 15.49
N PRO A 2 16.21 -11.16 16.73
CA PRO A 2 14.90 -10.57 17.01
C PRO A 2 15.00 -9.05 16.80
N ARG A 3 14.29 -8.51 15.81
CA ARG A 3 14.17 -7.05 15.63
C ARG A 3 13.10 -6.55 16.60
N ARG A 4 13.50 -5.66 17.51
CA ARG A 4 12.66 -5.02 18.51
C ARG A 4 12.10 -3.73 17.92
N ILE A 5 10.78 -3.64 17.77
CA ILE A 5 10.08 -2.41 17.40
C ILE A 5 9.48 -1.85 18.69
N GLU A 6 9.97 -0.70 19.17
CA GLU A 6 9.46 -0.03 20.36
C GLU A 6 8.41 1.03 19.98
N GLY A 7 7.17 0.86 20.43
CA GLY A 7 6.20 1.95 20.47
C GLY A 7 6.26 2.65 21.83
N ARG A 8 6.58 3.95 21.86
CA ARG A 8 6.64 4.74 23.11
C ARG A 8 5.43 5.67 23.22
N ARG A 9 4.61 5.52 24.27
CA ARG A 9 3.61 6.52 24.70
C ARG A 9 4.20 7.35 25.84
N ARG A 10 4.02 8.69 25.86
CA ARG A 10 4.45 9.57 26.97
C ARG A 10 3.22 10.14 27.68
N GLY A 11 3.02 9.69 28.91
CA GLY A 11 2.04 10.08 29.93
C GLY A 11 2.25 9.19 31.17
N PRO A 12 1.73 9.51 32.37
CA PRO A 12 2.00 8.74 33.60
C PRO A 12 1.31 7.36 33.63
N GLU A 13 1.06 6.74 32.49
CA GLU A 13 0.23 5.55 32.29
C GLU A 13 1.04 4.39 31.68
N GLU A 14 0.65 3.15 31.99
CA GLU A 14 1.29 1.88 31.61
C GLU A 14 1.94 1.87 30.20
N VAL A 15 3.22 1.48 30.16
CA VAL A 15 3.92 1.19 28.90
C VAL A 15 3.59 -0.25 28.47
N LEU A 16 2.67 -0.39 27.51
CA LEU A 16 2.41 -1.67 26.86
C LEU A 16 3.49 -1.94 25.80
N THR A 17 4.30 -2.99 26.03
CA THR A 17 5.33 -3.44 25.08
C THR A 17 4.82 -4.66 24.32
N ARG A 18 4.87 -4.60 22.98
CA ARG A 18 4.53 -5.74 22.11
C ARG A 18 5.78 -6.36 21.50
N ASN A 19 5.86 -7.68 21.54
CA ASN A 19 6.97 -8.44 20.99
C ASN A 19 6.48 -9.27 19.81
N TYR A 20 7.25 -9.24 18.73
CA TYR A 20 6.97 -9.98 17.50
C TYR A 20 8.19 -10.82 17.12
N THR A 21 7.94 -12.07 16.76
CA THR A 21 8.96 -12.94 16.15
C THR A 21 8.56 -13.30 14.74
N HIS A 22 9.53 -13.62 13.90
CA HIS A 22 9.30 -13.96 12.50
C HIS A 22 10.00 -15.27 12.14
N ASP A 23 9.48 -15.98 11.14
CA ASP A 23 10.14 -17.12 10.51
C ASP A 23 10.95 -16.70 9.26
N VAL A 24 11.52 -17.68 8.55
CA VAL A 24 12.26 -17.48 7.29
C VAL A 24 11.27 -17.59 6.14
N PRO A 25 10.39 -16.59 5.95
CA PRO A 25 10.51 -15.52 4.96
C PRO A 25 9.95 -14.17 5.50
N ALA A 26 10.25 -13.86 6.77
CA ALA A 26 9.73 -12.70 7.50
C ALA A 26 8.21 -12.70 7.74
N ARG A 27 7.56 -13.87 7.79
CA ARG A 27 6.16 -13.97 8.24
C ARG A 27 6.14 -13.99 9.76
N ILE A 28 5.08 -13.45 10.35
CA ILE A 28 4.98 -13.32 11.80
C ILE A 28 4.74 -14.69 12.46
N SER A 29 5.65 -15.15 13.33
CA SER A 29 5.51 -16.44 14.02
C SER A 29 4.87 -16.32 15.39
N THR A 30 5.15 -15.25 16.14
CA THR A 30 4.47 -14.97 17.41
C THR A 30 4.25 -13.48 17.61
N ALA A 31 3.18 -13.15 18.32
CA ALA A 31 2.87 -11.83 18.81
C ALA A 31 2.39 -11.92 20.26
N ASN A 32 2.95 -11.10 21.14
CA ASN A 32 2.53 -11.04 22.53
C ASN A 32 2.72 -9.64 23.11
N GLU A 33 2.00 -9.38 24.20
CA GLU A 33 2.13 -8.17 25.00
C GLU A 33 2.81 -8.51 26.33
N GLY A 34 4.04 -8.02 26.50
CA GLY A 34 4.91 -8.13 27.67
C GLY A 34 4.53 -9.18 28.72
N THR A 35 3.91 -8.72 29.81
CA THR A 35 3.63 -9.47 31.05
C THR A 35 2.58 -10.60 30.92
N GLY A 36 2.35 -11.14 29.73
CA GLY A 36 1.52 -12.33 29.51
C GLY A 36 0.04 -12.05 29.30
N SER A 37 -0.34 -10.82 28.98
CA SER A 37 -1.74 -10.39 28.99
C SER A 37 -2.53 -10.80 27.74
N TRP A 38 -1.87 -10.99 26.60
CA TRP A 38 -2.38 -11.75 25.44
C TRP A 38 -1.21 -12.29 24.59
N LYS A 39 -1.42 -13.42 23.91
CA LYS A 39 -0.46 -14.06 23.00
C LYS A 39 -1.17 -14.73 21.82
N ARG A 40 -0.55 -14.62 20.65
CA ARG A 40 -0.86 -15.39 19.45
C ARG A 40 0.41 -16.01 18.87
N ALA A 41 0.35 -17.29 18.59
CA ALA A 41 1.36 -18.02 17.82
C ALA A 41 0.74 -18.43 16.49
N TYR A 42 1.45 -18.16 15.41
CA TYR A 42 0.98 -18.37 14.05
C TYR A 42 1.79 -19.49 13.41
N GLY A 43 1.08 -20.41 12.76
CA GLY A 43 1.65 -21.42 11.89
C GLY A 43 1.22 -21.18 10.45
N TYR A 44 1.99 -21.75 9.52
CA TYR A 44 1.76 -21.63 8.09
C TYR A 44 1.95 -23.00 7.45
N ASP A 45 1.03 -23.39 6.56
CA ASP A 45 1.25 -24.56 5.71
C ASP A 45 2.16 -24.22 4.51
N SER A 46 2.42 -25.21 3.65
CA SER A 46 3.26 -25.05 2.46
C SER A 46 2.68 -24.10 1.41
N ALA A 47 1.36 -23.89 1.41
CA ALA A 47 0.68 -22.92 0.55
C ALA A 47 0.57 -21.53 1.22
N GLY A 48 1.15 -21.34 2.41
CA GLY A 48 1.10 -20.07 3.13
C GLY A 48 -0.25 -19.78 3.80
N ASN A 49 -1.13 -20.76 3.98
CA ASN A 49 -2.33 -20.56 4.78
C ASN A 49 -1.94 -20.40 6.25
N ARG A 50 -2.33 -19.26 6.83
CA ARG A 50 -2.06 -18.94 8.24
C ARG A 50 -3.09 -19.58 9.15
N TYR A 51 -2.64 -20.26 10.20
CA TYR A 51 -3.47 -20.70 11.33
C TYR A 51 -2.89 -20.21 12.66
N VAL A 52 -3.70 -20.21 13.72
CA VAL A 52 -3.27 -19.88 15.09
C VAL A 52 -3.06 -21.17 15.88
N ASP A 53 -1.83 -21.44 16.31
CA ASP A 53 -1.54 -22.58 17.19
C ASP A 53 -2.26 -22.39 18.53
N PRO A 54 -3.26 -23.24 18.85
CA PRO A 54 -4.07 -23.08 20.05
C PRO A 54 -3.29 -23.37 21.33
N ASP A 55 -2.30 -24.27 21.30
CA ASP A 55 -1.58 -24.71 22.50
C ASP A 55 -0.61 -23.61 22.95
N THR A 56 0.11 -23.02 21.99
CA THR A 56 1.04 -21.94 22.26
C THR A 56 0.33 -20.60 22.57
N SER A 57 -0.88 -20.39 22.02
CA SER A 57 -1.64 -19.13 22.16
C SER A 57 -2.51 -19.05 23.43
N LYS A 58 -2.98 -20.18 23.98
CA LYS A 58 -3.87 -20.21 25.16
C LYS A 58 -3.23 -19.73 26.47
N THR A 59 -1.91 -19.56 26.51
CA THR A 59 -1.14 -19.20 27.71
C THR A 59 -1.45 -17.82 28.32
N SER A 60 -2.38 -17.06 27.75
CA SER A 60 -2.69 -15.67 28.14
C SER A 60 -4.17 -15.37 28.43
N GLY A 61 -5.07 -16.36 28.31
CA GLY A 61 -6.51 -16.17 28.55
C GLY A 61 -7.28 -15.45 27.42
N TYR A 62 -6.60 -14.98 26.36
CA TYR A 62 -7.26 -14.41 25.19
C TYR A 62 -7.85 -15.50 24.29
N ALA A 63 -9.18 -15.64 24.31
CA ALA A 63 -9.91 -16.67 23.56
C ALA A 63 -9.64 -16.59 22.05
N ILE A 64 -9.54 -17.75 21.40
CA ILE A 64 -9.44 -17.84 19.93
C ILE A 64 -10.86 -17.87 19.38
N SER A 65 -11.16 -17.00 18.41
CA SER A 65 -12.47 -16.99 17.75
C SER A 65 -12.77 -18.36 17.12
N PRO A 66 -14.03 -18.85 17.18
CA PRO A 66 -14.41 -20.10 16.51
C PRO A 66 -14.30 -20.02 14.98
N PHE A 67 -14.08 -18.83 14.42
CA PHE A 67 -13.85 -18.61 12.99
C PHE A 67 -12.36 -18.62 12.62
N THR A 68 -11.46 -18.69 13.61
CA THR A 68 -10.02 -18.70 13.36
C THR A 68 -9.53 -20.12 13.06
N PRO A 69 -8.84 -20.37 11.93
CA PRO A 69 -8.18 -21.65 11.68
C PRO A 69 -7.11 -21.90 12.74
N THR A 70 -7.05 -23.11 13.27
CA THR A 70 -6.13 -23.49 14.36
C THR A 70 -5.09 -24.53 13.97
N THR A 71 -5.21 -25.09 12.76
CA THR A 71 -4.27 -26.07 12.21
C THR A 71 -4.28 -26.02 10.68
N SER A 72 -3.22 -26.52 10.05
CA SER A 72 -3.13 -26.62 8.59
C SER A 72 -4.21 -27.52 7.99
N SER A 73 -4.73 -28.50 8.72
CA SER A 73 -5.84 -29.36 8.25
C SER A 73 -7.19 -28.63 8.17
N ASN A 74 -7.27 -27.37 8.60
CA ASN A 74 -8.44 -26.53 8.39
C ASN A 74 -8.50 -25.94 6.97
N PHE A 75 -7.54 -26.22 6.10
CA PHE A 75 -7.55 -25.79 4.71
C PHE A 75 -7.61 -27.00 3.78
N ASP A 76 -8.40 -26.88 2.72
CA ASP A 76 -8.41 -27.88 1.65
C ASP A 76 -7.31 -27.60 0.61
N ALA A 77 -7.20 -28.50 -0.38
CA ALA A 77 -6.20 -28.39 -1.45
C ALA A 77 -6.36 -27.14 -2.35
N ARG A 78 -7.47 -26.41 -2.23
CA ARG A 78 -7.73 -25.14 -2.95
C ARG A 78 -7.59 -23.93 -2.02
N ASN A 79 -6.95 -24.10 -0.86
CA ASN A 79 -6.78 -23.07 0.16
C ASN A 79 -8.11 -22.54 0.72
N ARG A 80 -9.20 -23.32 0.66
CA ARG A 80 -10.50 -22.93 1.23
C ARG A 80 -10.58 -23.33 2.69
N LEU A 81 -11.16 -22.46 3.51
CA LEU A 81 -11.27 -22.65 4.96
C LEU A 81 -12.40 -23.63 5.32
N GLY A 82 -12.08 -24.63 6.12
CA GLY A 82 -12.99 -25.67 6.63
C GLY A 82 -13.18 -25.61 8.16
N VAL A 83 -13.50 -24.44 8.72
CA VAL A 83 -13.85 -24.29 10.15
C VAL A 83 -15.28 -23.81 10.31
N ASN A 84 -15.93 -24.22 11.41
CA ASN A 84 -17.26 -23.76 11.81
C ASN A 84 -18.27 -23.76 10.66
N ASN A 85 -18.40 -24.89 9.95
CA ASN A 85 -19.30 -25.04 8.80
C ASN A 85 -19.10 -24.00 7.69
N SER A 86 -17.86 -23.52 7.50
CA SER A 86 -17.51 -22.65 6.39
C SER A 86 -17.79 -23.33 5.05
N THR A 87 -18.49 -22.64 4.17
CA THR A 87 -18.81 -23.11 2.81
C THR A 87 -18.34 -22.10 1.78
N TYR A 88 -18.15 -22.59 0.55
CA TYR A 88 -17.68 -21.81 -0.58
C TYR A 88 -18.60 -22.03 -1.77
N ASP A 89 -18.58 -21.09 -2.72
CA ASP A 89 -19.35 -21.17 -3.94
C ASP A 89 -19.04 -22.49 -4.70
N PRO A 90 -20.07 -23.33 -4.94
CA PRO A 90 -19.93 -24.55 -5.73
C PRO A 90 -19.46 -24.32 -7.18
N SER A 91 -19.69 -23.11 -7.74
CA SER A 91 -19.28 -22.73 -9.09
C SER A 91 -17.75 -22.74 -9.29
N GLY A 92 -17.00 -22.68 -8.19
CA GLY A 92 -15.54 -22.74 -8.21
C GLY A 92 -14.84 -21.38 -8.11
N ASN A 93 -15.58 -20.27 -8.07
CA ASN A 93 -15.02 -18.90 -7.99
C ASN A 93 -14.29 -18.61 -6.67
N GLY A 94 -14.40 -19.50 -5.66
CA GLY A 94 -13.63 -19.39 -4.43
C GLY A 94 -14.18 -18.40 -3.41
N ASN A 95 -15.38 -17.85 -3.62
CA ASN A 95 -16.02 -16.99 -2.63
C ASN A 95 -16.55 -17.81 -1.44
N GLN A 96 -16.24 -17.41 -0.20
CA GLN A 96 -16.84 -17.98 1.00
C GLN A 96 -18.31 -17.54 1.07
N THR A 97 -19.22 -18.51 1.11
CA THR A 97 -20.68 -18.29 1.09
C THR A 97 -21.31 -18.44 2.47
N ALA A 98 -20.63 -19.09 3.43
CA ALA A 98 -21.07 -19.13 4.82
C ALA A 98 -19.89 -19.37 5.77
N ILE A 99 -20.07 -18.98 7.03
CA ILE A 99 -19.26 -19.42 8.17
C ILE A 99 -20.05 -19.25 9.47
N GLY A 100 -20.18 -20.33 10.24
CA GLY A 100 -21.04 -20.39 11.42
C GLY A 100 -22.48 -20.07 11.06
N SER A 101 -22.98 -18.95 11.58
CA SER A 101 -24.32 -18.46 11.29
C SER A 101 -24.35 -17.32 10.27
N TYR A 102 -23.19 -16.91 9.75
CA TYR A 102 -23.11 -15.89 8.71
C TYR A 102 -23.26 -16.52 7.33
N THR A 103 -24.05 -15.90 6.45
CA THR A 103 -24.14 -16.26 5.04
C THR A 103 -23.92 -15.05 4.14
N TYR A 104 -23.31 -15.29 2.98
CA TYR A 104 -22.89 -14.26 2.03
C TYR A 104 -23.34 -14.64 0.62
N SER A 105 -23.78 -13.66 -0.15
CA SER A 105 -24.03 -13.80 -1.58
C SER A 105 -23.26 -12.75 -2.38
N TYR A 106 -22.91 -13.12 -3.61
CA TYR A 106 -22.07 -12.33 -4.49
C TYR A 106 -22.78 -12.09 -5.82
N ASP A 107 -22.44 -11.00 -6.50
CA ASP A 107 -22.82 -10.77 -7.89
C ASP A 107 -21.89 -11.51 -8.86
N ALA A 108 -22.17 -11.37 -10.16
CA ALA A 108 -21.38 -12.00 -11.22
C ALA A 108 -19.94 -11.46 -11.33
N GLU A 109 -19.65 -10.31 -10.72
CA GLU A 109 -18.32 -9.68 -10.65
C GLU A 109 -17.58 -10.08 -9.36
N ASN A 110 -18.10 -11.05 -8.61
CA ASN A 110 -17.56 -11.54 -7.33
C ASN A 110 -17.56 -10.52 -6.19
N ARG A 111 -18.41 -9.49 -6.25
CA ARG A 111 -18.58 -8.52 -5.15
C ARG A 111 -19.68 -9.01 -4.21
N MET A 112 -19.46 -8.91 -2.90
CA MET A 112 -20.46 -9.34 -1.90
C MET A 112 -21.65 -8.38 -1.92
N ILE A 113 -22.83 -8.85 -2.31
CA ILE A 113 -24.06 -8.03 -2.37
C ILE A 113 -24.98 -8.23 -1.18
N THR A 114 -24.79 -9.28 -0.39
CA THR A 114 -25.56 -9.48 0.85
C THR A 114 -24.74 -10.22 1.90
N ALA A 115 -24.86 -9.78 3.15
CA ALA A 115 -24.38 -10.47 4.33
C ALA A 115 -25.54 -10.65 5.33
N LYS A 116 -25.68 -11.85 5.88
CA LYS A 116 -26.75 -12.20 6.82
C LYS A 116 -26.20 -12.87 8.05
N LEU A 117 -26.89 -12.70 9.17
CA LEU A 117 -26.69 -13.46 10.38
C LEU A 117 -27.96 -14.28 10.66
N GLY A 118 -27.80 -15.59 10.80
CA GLY A 118 -28.85 -16.50 11.28
C GLY A 118 -28.73 -16.83 12.79
N GLY A 119 -29.76 -17.46 13.33
CA GLY A 119 -29.79 -18.02 14.67
C GLY A 119 -30.98 -18.97 14.85
N GLY A 120 -30.72 -20.22 15.22
CA GLY A 120 -31.79 -21.19 15.52
C GLY A 120 -32.80 -21.46 14.38
N GLY A 121 -32.36 -21.35 13.12
CA GLY A 121 -33.23 -21.50 11.94
C GLY A 121 -33.98 -20.24 11.51
N THR A 122 -33.77 -19.10 12.19
CA THR A 122 -34.35 -17.80 11.84
C THR A 122 -33.25 -16.81 11.45
N GLU A 123 -33.51 -15.95 10.46
CA GLU A 123 -32.60 -14.85 10.11
C GLU A 123 -32.71 -13.73 11.15
N VAL A 124 -31.59 -13.31 11.73
CA VAL A 124 -31.49 -12.30 12.78
C VAL A 124 -31.18 -10.92 12.18
N SER A 125 -30.38 -10.85 11.12
CA SER A 125 -30.13 -9.61 10.37
C SER A 125 -29.79 -9.88 8.91
N SER A 126 -30.06 -8.88 8.06
CA SER A 126 -29.79 -8.92 6.62
C SER A 126 -29.29 -7.55 6.17
N THR A 127 -28.10 -7.52 5.57
CA THR A 127 -27.48 -6.31 5.04
C THR A 127 -27.20 -6.49 3.55
N GLY A 128 -27.63 -5.53 2.74
CA GLY A 128 -27.34 -5.43 1.31
C GLY A 128 -26.24 -4.41 1.01
N TYR A 129 -25.47 -4.64 -0.05
CA TYR A 129 -24.44 -3.74 -0.53
C TYR A 129 -24.66 -3.39 -2.00
N VAL A 130 -24.46 -2.12 -2.34
CA VAL A 130 -24.58 -1.59 -3.71
C VAL A 130 -23.25 -0.99 -4.12
N TYR A 131 -22.87 -1.25 -5.36
CA TYR A 131 -21.61 -0.84 -5.96
C TYR A 131 -21.85 0.04 -7.19
N ASP A 132 -20.92 0.95 -7.47
CA ASP A 132 -20.89 1.68 -8.73
C ASP A 132 -20.24 0.87 -9.86
N GLY A 133 -20.06 1.51 -11.02
CA GLY A 133 -19.48 0.87 -12.22
C GLY A 133 -18.00 0.53 -12.06
N GLU A 134 -17.31 1.21 -11.14
CA GLU A 134 -15.91 1.03 -10.79
C GLU A 134 -15.71 -0.01 -9.68
N GLY A 135 -16.80 -0.55 -9.11
CA GLY A 135 -16.75 -1.58 -8.07
C GLY A 135 -16.60 -1.03 -6.64
N GLN A 136 -16.72 0.28 -6.44
CA GLN A 136 -16.71 0.89 -5.11
C GLN A 136 -18.09 0.79 -4.46
N ARG A 137 -18.12 0.50 -3.15
CA ARG A 137 -19.37 0.35 -2.39
C ARG A 137 -19.99 1.72 -2.11
N VAL A 138 -21.03 2.07 -2.86
CA VAL A 138 -21.75 3.35 -2.70
C VAL A 138 -22.89 3.30 -1.68
N GLN A 139 -23.44 2.11 -1.38
CA GLN A 139 -24.47 2.00 -0.34
C GLN A 139 -24.36 0.74 0.50
N LYS A 140 -24.73 0.89 1.78
CA LYS A 140 -24.99 -0.19 2.71
C LYS A 140 -26.42 -0.10 3.22
N ILE A 141 -27.19 -1.17 3.08
CA ILE A 141 -28.62 -1.21 3.37
C ILE A 141 -28.84 -2.23 4.48
N THR A 142 -29.47 -1.85 5.57
CA THR A 142 -29.88 -2.77 6.64
C THR A 142 -31.37 -3.02 6.55
N CYS A 143 -31.77 -4.29 6.49
CA CYS A 143 -33.17 -4.70 6.38
C CYS A 143 -33.66 -5.38 7.66
N PRO A 144 -34.98 -5.40 7.90
CA PRO A 144 -35.58 -6.18 8.98
C PRO A 144 -35.23 -7.67 8.89
N ALA A 145 -35.19 -8.34 10.04
CA ALA A 145 -34.98 -9.78 10.16
C ALA A 145 -35.98 -10.58 9.29
N GLY A 146 -35.51 -11.63 8.61
CA GLY A 146 -36.32 -12.47 7.72
C GLY A 146 -36.36 -11.98 6.26
N THR A 147 -35.55 -10.97 5.92
CA THR A 147 -35.47 -10.42 4.56
C THR A 147 -34.50 -11.25 3.71
N GLN A 148 -35.08 -12.01 2.77
CA GLN A 148 -34.29 -12.89 1.91
C GLN A 148 -33.31 -12.12 0.99
N THR A 149 -33.70 -10.99 0.44
CA THR A 149 -32.84 -10.12 -0.39
C THR A 149 -32.96 -8.70 0.12
N CYS A 150 -31.87 -8.16 0.69
CA CYS A 150 -31.90 -6.84 1.29
C CYS A 150 -31.62 -5.75 0.26
N THR A 151 -32.63 -4.95 -0.07
CA THR A 151 -32.54 -3.81 -1.01
C THR A 151 -33.20 -2.58 -0.41
N ALA A 152 -32.93 -1.40 -0.97
CA ALA A 152 -33.46 -0.13 -0.49
C ALA A 152 -35.00 -0.02 -0.64
N SER A 153 -35.62 -0.89 -1.44
CA SER A 153 -37.07 -0.97 -1.61
C SER A 153 -37.77 -1.77 -0.52
N VAL A 154 -37.04 -2.48 0.34
CA VAL A 154 -37.63 -3.25 1.44
C VAL A 154 -38.22 -2.29 2.48
N ALA A 155 -39.49 -2.52 2.86
CA ALA A 155 -40.15 -1.71 3.86
C ALA A 155 -39.41 -1.79 5.21
N GLY A 156 -39.07 -0.62 5.77
CA GLY A 156 -38.29 -0.53 7.02
C GLY A 156 -36.79 -0.67 6.84
N ALA A 157 -36.28 -0.74 5.61
CA ALA A 157 -34.84 -0.70 5.36
C ALA A 157 -34.26 0.68 5.68
N THR A 158 -33.07 0.70 6.26
CA THR A 158 -32.25 1.91 6.43
C THR A 158 -31.04 1.81 5.51
N SER A 159 -30.59 2.95 4.99
CA SER A 159 -29.45 3.00 4.08
C SER A 159 -28.42 4.01 4.55
N THR A 160 -27.16 3.64 4.39
CA THR A 160 -26.00 4.50 4.52
C THR A 160 -25.40 4.69 3.13
N THR A 161 -25.28 5.93 2.69
CA THR A 161 -24.67 6.27 1.39
C THR A 161 -23.25 6.76 1.60
N TYR A 162 -22.32 6.20 0.82
CA TYR A 162 -20.92 6.59 0.80
C TYR A 162 -20.66 7.45 -0.43
N VAL A 163 -20.03 8.60 -0.22
CA VAL A 163 -19.64 9.52 -1.28
C VAL A 163 -18.13 9.57 -1.33
N TYR A 164 -17.59 9.29 -2.50
CA TYR A 164 -16.15 9.32 -2.77
C TYR A 164 -15.77 10.64 -3.44
N ASP A 165 -14.56 11.13 -3.16
CA ASP A 165 -14.00 12.27 -3.88
C ASP A 165 -13.49 11.84 -5.28
N ALA A 166 -13.02 12.80 -6.06
CA ALA A 166 -12.48 12.56 -7.40
C ALA A 166 -11.21 11.67 -7.41
N PHE A 167 -10.66 11.35 -6.24
CA PHE A 167 -9.48 10.51 -6.06
C PHE A 167 -9.84 9.11 -5.51
N GLY A 168 -11.13 8.82 -5.34
CA GLY A 168 -11.62 7.54 -4.83
C GLY A 168 -11.57 7.38 -3.31
N ASN A 169 -11.21 8.43 -2.56
CA ASN A 169 -11.22 8.39 -1.09
C ASN A 169 -12.63 8.67 -0.57
N LEU A 170 -13.00 8.07 0.56
CA LEU A 170 -14.29 8.33 1.21
C LEU A 170 -14.34 9.80 1.69
N ALA A 171 -15.22 10.59 1.08
CA ALA A 171 -15.40 12.01 1.38
C ALA A 171 -16.54 12.27 2.37
N ALA A 172 -17.63 11.50 2.30
CA ALA A 172 -18.76 11.64 3.20
C ALA A 172 -19.55 10.33 3.36
N GLU A 173 -20.20 10.20 4.52
CA GLU A 173 -21.15 9.14 4.83
C GLU A 173 -22.48 9.77 5.26
N TYR A 174 -23.59 9.31 4.69
CA TYR A 174 -24.94 9.77 5.02
C TYR A 174 -25.79 8.62 5.53
N SER A 175 -26.01 8.59 6.84
CA SER A 175 -26.88 7.63 7.54
C SER A 175 -28.06 8.38 8.20
N GLY A 176 -28.99 8.85 7.37
CA GLY A 176 -30.12 9.68 7.81
C GLY A 176 -29.73 11.14 8.14
N ALA A 177 -30.72 12.04 8.22
CA ALA A 177 -30.47 13.46 8.42
C ALA A 177 -30.06 13.80 9.87
N GLY A 178 -28.87 14.38 10.05
CA GLY A 178 -28.47 15.06 11.30
C GLY A 178 -27.74 14.22 12.35
N SER A 179 -27.28 13.01 12.02
CA SER A 179 -26.48 12.17 12.93
C SER A 179 -25.02 12.63 12.97
N ALA A 180 -24.48 12.82 14.18
CA ALA A 180 -23.03 12.95 14.37
C ALA A 180 -22.35 11.63 13.92
N PRO A 181 -21.08 11.68 13.43
CA PRO A 181 -20.34 10.48 13.06
C PRO A 181 -20.40 9.44 14.20
N VAL A 182 -20.72 8.20 13.84
CA VAL A 182 -20.98 7.13 14.83
C VAL A 182 -19.79 7.03 15.76
N GLY A 183 -20.05 7.27 17.05
CA GLY A 183 -19.06 7.10 18.10
C GLY A 183 -18.16 8.30 18.40
N CYS A 184 -18.33 9.44 17.73
CA CYS A 184 -17.58 10.67 18.05
C CYS A 184 -18.20 11.50 19.18
N GLY A 185 -19.49 11.29 19.49
CA GLY A 185 -20.23 12.03 20.52
C GLY A 185 -20.41 13.53 20.24
N THR A 186 -19.76 14.03 19.19
CA THR A 186 -19.71 15.42 18.74
C THR A 186 -19.61 15.44 17.20
N PRO A 187 -19.85 16.58 16.53
CA PRO A 187 -19.75 16.68 15.08
C PRO A 187 -18.35 16.42 14.51
N THR A 188 -17.30 16.53 15.33
CA THR A 188 -15.91 16.40 14.88
C THR A 188 -15.07 15.69 15.93
N CYS A 189 -14.30 14.71 15.47
CA CYS A 189 -13.37 13.91 16.25
C CYS A 189 -12.08 13.72 15.44
N TYR A 190 -10.98 13.45 16.11
CA TYR A 190 -9.66 13.34 15.50
C TYR A 190 -9.12 11.93 15.68
N VAL A 191 -8.72 11.31 14.57
CA VAL A 191 -8.20 9.94 14.54
C VAL A 191 -6.68 9.96 14.56
N SER A 192 -6.09 9.18 15.46
CA SER A 192 -4.65 8.88 15.48
C SER A 192 -4.43 7.43 15.09
N VAL A 193 -3.52 7.20 14.14
CA VAL A 193 -3.23 5.89 13.55
C VAL A 193 -1.87 5.34 13.97
N ASP A 194 -1.66 4.03 13.79
CA ASP A 194 -0.34 3.39 13.90
C ASP A 194 0.45 3.42 12.57
N GLN A 195 1.60 2.74 12.53
CA GLN A 195 2.52 2.78 11.39
C GLN A 195 1.97 2.16 10.09
N ILE A 196 0.89 1.38 10.18
CA ILE A 196 0.19 0.78 9.04
C ILE A 196 -1.19 1.44 8.82
N GLY A 197 -1.45 2.58 9.45
CA GLY A 197 -2.69 3.32 9.27
C GLY A 197 -3.89 2.80 10.08
N SER A 198 -3.70 1.86 11.02
CA SER A 198 -4.82 1.38 11.84
C SER A 198 -5.18 2.39 12.92
N THR A 199 -6.47 2.67 13.11
CA THR A 199 -6.95 3.61 14.14
C THR A 199 -6.62 3.12 15.54
N ARG A 200 -5.90 3.93 16.34
CA ARG A 200 -5.51 3.58 17.73
C ARG A 200 -6.23 4.39 18.79
N LEU A 201 -6.50 5.65 18.47
CA LEU A 201 -7.08 6.62 19.38
C LEU A 201 -7.98 7.56 18.61
N VAL A 202 -9.15 7.82 19.16
CA VAL A 202 -10.07 8.86 18.70
C VAL A 202 -10.18 9.87 19.83
N THR A 203 -10.04 11.16 19.49
CA THR A 203 -10.15 12.26 20.45
C THR A 203 -11.26 13.24 20.06
N ASP A 204 -11.84 13.92 21.04
CA ASP A 204 -12.72 15.08 20.81
C ASP A 204 -11.90 16.35 20.50
N ALA A 205 -12.57 17.47 20.24
CA ALA A 205 -11.94 18.77 19.97
C ALA A 205 -11.12 19.35 21.13
N ASN A 206 -11.27 18.81 22.34
CA ASN A 206 -10.49 19.21 23.52
C ASN A 206 -9.28 18.28 23.73
N GLY A 207 -9.08 17.27 22.88
CA GLY A 207 -8.02 16.27 22.99
C GLY A 207 -8.33 15.14 23.98
N ASN A 208 -9.57 15.02 24.48
CA ASN A 208 -9.95 13.91 25.35
C ASN A 208 -10.12 12.63 24.53
N ALA A 209 -9.58 11.52 25.03
CA ALA A 209 -9.79 10.22 24.42
C ALA A 209 -11.26 9.79 24.51
N VAL A 210 -11.94 9.70 23.37
CA VAL A 210 -13.33 9.19 23.30
C VAL A 210 -13.36 7.69 23.00
N ARG A 211 -12.41 7.19 22.21
CA ARG A 211 -12.28 5.76 21.89
C ARG A 211 -10.84 5.34 21.73
N ARG A 212 -10.55 4.08 22.04
CA ARG A 212 -9.26 3.44 21.81
C ARG A 212 -9.47 2.08 21.18
N TYR A 213 -8.59 1.75 20.25
CA TYR A 213 -8.56 0.44 19.63
C TYR A 213 -7.14 -0.08 19.59
N ASP A 214 -7.05 -1.38 19.73
CA ASP A 214 -5.80 -2.11 19.67
C ASP A 214 -6.08 -3.40 18.92
N TYR A 215 -5.14 -3.81 18.07
CA TYR A 215 -5.31 -4.99 17.23
C TYR A 215 -4.21 -6.01 17.48
N THR A 216 -4.54 -7.29 17.27
CA THR A 216 -3.55 -8.31 16.91
C THR A 216 -2.94 -7.97 15.53
N PRO A 217 -1.81 -8.58 15.14
CA PRO A 217 -1.17 -8.30 13.85
C PRO A 217 -2.07 -8.42 12.62
N TYR A 218 -3.09 -9.26 12.66
CA TYR A 218 -4.01 -9.49 11.55
C TYR A 218 -5.36 -8.78 11.76
N GLY A 219 -5.39 -7.71 12.56
CA GLY A 219 -6.55 -6.83 12.68
C GLY A 219 -7.66 -7.27 13.65
N GLU A 220 -7.54 -8.44 14.30
CA GLU A 220 -8.48 -8.86 15.35
C GLU A 220 -8.41 -7.85 16.51
N GLU A 221 -9.54 -7.25 16.87
CA GLU A 221 -9.60 -6.21 17.90
C GLU A 221 -9.44 -6.78 19.31
N LEU A 222 -8.66 -6.08 20.13
CA LEU A 222 -8.43 -6.37 21.53
C LEU A 222 -9.37 -5.50 22.37
N TRP A 223 -10.46 -6.12 22.81
CA TRP A 223 -11.54 -5.47 23.55
C TRP A 223 -11.17 -5.16 25.00
N ALA A 224 -12.03 -4.37 25.66
CA ALA A 224 -12.04 -4.25 27.11
C ALA A 224 -12.12 -5.63 27.76
N GLY A 225 -11.34 -5.85 28.81
CA GLY A 225 -11.11 -7.15 29.43
C GLY A 225 -9.87 -7.89 28.88
N THR A 226 -9.28 -7.44 27.77
CA THR A 226 -8.08 -8.07 27.19
C THR A 226 -6.83 -7.25 27.46
N GLY A 227 -5.84 -7.87 28.10
CA GLY A 227 -4.54 -7.25 28.30
C GLY A 227 -4.56 -5.91 29.02
N GLY A 228 -5.32 -5.80 30.12
CA GLY A 228 -5.45 -4.58 30.91
C GLY A 228 -6.39 -3.53 30.32
N ARG A 229 -6.91 -3.73 29.10
CA ARG A 229 -7.85 -2.80 28.46
C ARG A 229 -9.16 -2.72 29.25
N THR A 230 -9.66 -1.51 29.48
CA THR A 230 -10.91 -1.28 30.21
C THR A 230 -11.81 -0.30 29.46
N THR A 231 -13.10 -0.36 29.74
CA THR A 231 -14.08 0.62 29.21
C THR A 231 -13.80 2.04 29.71
N ALA A 232 -13.29 2.19 30.93
CA ALA A 232 -12.86 3.49 31.48
C ALA A 232 -11.72 4.13 30.66
N MET A 233 -10.90 3.32 30.01
CA MET A 233 -9.86 3.78 29.09
C MET A 233 -10.38 4.03 27.66
N GLY A 234 -11.68 3.87 27.39
CA GLY A 234 -12.27 4.07 26.05
C GLY A 234 -12.17 2.87 25.11
N TYR A 235 -11.80 1.68 25.60
CA TYR A 235 -11.90 0.44 24.83
C TYR A 235 -13.33 -0.11 24.87
N GLN A 236 -13.78 -0.72 23.78
CA GLN A 236 -15.13 -1.26 23.70
C GLN A 236 -15.20 -2.70 24.20
N SER A 237 -16.36 -3.12 24.69
CA SER A 237 -16.62 -4.52 25.11
C SER A 237 -17.17 -5.40 23.97
N GLY A 238 -17.23 -4.87 22.75
CA GLY A 238 -17.80 -5.52 21.58
C GLY A 238 -17.81 -4.57 20.37
N PRO A 239 -18.34 -5.02 19.21
CA PRO A 239 -18.34 -4.23 17.98
C PRO A 239 -18.99 -2.86 18.19
N ASP A 240 -18.43 -1.86 17.52
CA ASP A 240 -19.03 -0.53 17.38
C ASP A 240 -19.05 -0.14 15.90
N GLY A 241 -19.92 0.81 15.56
CA GLY A 241 -20.04 1.31 14.19
C GLY A 241 -19.02 2.41 13.85
N PHE A 242 -18.01 2.65 14.69
CA PHE A 242 -17.03 3.69 14.41
C PHE A 242 -16.06 3.18 13.34
N ASN A 243 -15.78 4.01 12.34
CA ASN A 243 -14.81 3.75 11.30
C ASN A 243 -13.98 5.02 11.02
N PRO A 244 -12.74 4.90 10.48
CA PRO A 244 -12.06 3.68 10.04
C PRO A 244 -11.41 2.83 11.16
N LYS A 245 -11.05 1.57 10.86
CA LYS A 245 -10.47 0.58 11.80
C LYS A 245 -9.07 0.10 11.39
N PHE A 246 -8.92 -1.19 11.05
CA PHE A 246 -7.62 -1.79 10.73
C PHE A 246 -7.15 -1.30 9.36
N THR A 247 -5.90 -0.83 9.29
CA THR A 247 -5.27 -0.24 8.08
C THR A 247 -6.14 0.79 7.35
N GLY A 248 -6.92 1.57 8.10
CA GLY A 248 -7.81 2.60 7.53
C GLY A 248 -9.12 2.07 6.93
N GLN A 249 -9.38 0.77 6.98
CA GLN A 249 -10.52 0.14 6.31
C GLN A 249 -11.79 0.18 7.17
N GLN A 250 -12.95 0.10 6.49
CA GLN A 250 -14.25 0.10 7.14
C GLN A 250 -14.61 -1.30 7.66
N ARG A 251 -14.81 -1.44 8.96
CA ARG A 251 -15.34 -2.67 9.57
C ARG A 251 -16.85 -2.64 9.61
N ASP A 252 -17.46 -3.66 9.03
CA ASP A 252 -18.89 -3.89 9.10
C ASP A 252 -19.24 -4.63 10.40
N THR A 253 -20.05 -3.98 11.24
CA THR A 253 -20.44 -4.49 12.56
C THR A 253 -21.23 -5.78 12.53
N GLU A 254 -21.96 -6.01 11.45
CA GLU A 254 -22.90 -7.09 11.26
C GLU A 254 -22.23 -8.43 10.95
N ASN A 255 -21.01 -8.42 10.40
CA ASN A 255 -20.30 -9.63 9.98
C ASN A 255 -18.81 -9.62 10.37
N PHE A 256 -18.32 -8.52 10.96
CA PHE A 256 -16.93 -8.32 11.40
C PHE A 256 -15.90 -8.38 10.26
N LEU A 257 -16.35 -8.18 9.01
CA LEU A 257 -15.48 -8.10 7.85
C LEU A 257 -15.05 -6.65 7.63
N ASP A 258 -13.81 -6.47 7.20
CA ASP A 258 -13.27 -5.20 6.77
C ASP A 258 -13.46 -5.08 5.25
N TYR A 259 -14.06 -4.00 4.79
CA TYR A 259 -14.24 -3.69 3.38
C TYR A 259 -12.95 -3.08 2.82
N PHE A 260 -12.30 -3.79 1.91
CA PHE A 260 -11.04 -3.43 1.25
C PHE A 260 -11.31 -3.14 -0.24
N HIS A 261 -12.38 -2.42 -0.59
CA HIS A 261 -12.75 -2.13 -1.98
C HIS A 261 -13.07 -3.36 -2.84
N ALA A 262 -12.06 -4.05 -3.41
CA ALA A 262 -12.24 -5.22 -4.25
C ALA A 262 -12.68 -6.47 -3.47
N ARG A 263 -12.28 -6.59 -2.20
CA ARG A 263 -12.55 -7.78 -1.37
C ARG A 263 -12.98 -7.42 0.05
N TYR A 264 -13.50 -8.43 0.74
CA TYR A 264 -13.73 -8.37 2.18
C TYR A 264 -12.67 -9.19 2.92
N TYR A 265 -12.04 -8.57 3.91
CA TYR A 265 -11.05 -9.18 4.77
C TYR A 265 -11.68 -9.63 6.08
N SER A 266 -11.36 -10.84 6.56
CA SER A 266 -11.75 -11.28 7.89
C SER A 266 -10.55 -11.23 8.85
N PRO A 267 -10.54 -10.32 9.84
CA PRO A 267 -9.45 -10.25 10.82
C PRO A 267 -9.31 -11.50 11.69
N GLN A 268 -10.45 -12.14 12.00
CA GLN A 268 -10.49 -13.37 12.79
C GLN A 268 -9.88 -14.54 12.01
N GLN A 269 -10.20 -14.66 10.71
CA GLN A 269 -9.61 -15.68 9.84
C GLN A 269 -8.18 -15.33 9.42
N GLY A 270 -7.84 -14.03 9.38
CA GLY A 270 -6.56 -13.50 8.93
C GLY A 270 -6.35 -13.50 7.42
N ARG A 271 -7.42 -13.52 6.65
CA ARG A 271 -7.41 -13.71 5.19
C ARG A 271 -8.64 -13.09 4.54
N PHE A 272 -8.60 -12.90 3.22
CA PHE A 272 -9.76 -12.49 2.44
C PHE A 272 -10.80 -13.62 2.35
N VAL A 273 -12.07 -13.25 2.25
CA VAL A 273 -13.19 -14.20 2.10
C VAL A 273 -13.47 -14.58 0.64
N SER A 274 -12.82 -13.90 -0.30
CA SER A 274 -12.82 -14.18 -1.74
C SER A 274 -11.39 -14.27 -2.26
N VAL A 275 -11.24 -14.92 -3.42
CA VAL A 275 -9.95 -15.00 -4.13
C VAL A 275 -9.61 -13.63 -4.71
N ASP A 276 -8.33 -13.28 -4.72
CA ASP A 276 -7.80 -12.09 -5.39
C ASP A 276 -8.24 -12.05 -6.86
N PRO A 277 -8.93 -11.00 -7.32
CA PRO A 277 -9.25 -10.84 -8.74
C PRO A 277 -7.99 -10.86 -9.62
N GLU A 278 -6.88 -10.34 -9.11
CA GLU A 278 -5.59 -10.29 -9.79
C GLU A 278 -4.72 -11.54 -9.55
N ASN A 279 -5.25 -12.62 -8.94
CA ASN A 279 -4.48 -13.85 -8.70
C ASN A 279 -4.07 -14.60 -10.00
N ALA A 280 -4.44 -14.07 -11.17
CA ALA A 280 -4.01 -14.55 -12.47
C ALA A 280 -2.55 -14.12 -12.72
N GLY A 281 -1.60 -14.99 -12.39
CA GLY A 281 -0.17 -14.74 -12.68
C GLY A 281 0.75 -14.77 -11.47
N ALA A 282 0.33 -15.43 -10.38
CA ALA A 282 1.13 -15.64 -9.18
C ALA A 282 2.62 -15.87 -9.49
N ASP A 283 3.46 -15.03 -8.88
CA ASP A 283 4.90 -14.95 -9.13
C ASP A 283 5.59 -16.30 -8.82
N PRO A 284 6.19 -16.96 -9.82
CA PRO A 284 6.97 -18.18 -9.60
C PRO A 284 8.16 -17.96 -8.65
N ALA A 285 8.69 -16.73 -8.56
CA ALA A 285 9.78 -16.37 -7.65
C ALA A 285 9.29 -16.12 -6.22
N SER A 286 7.99 -15.93 -6.00
CA SER A 286 7.36 -15.79 -4.68
C SER A 286 6.18 -16.76 -4.55
N PRO A 287 6.43 -18.05 -4.25
CA PRO A 287 5.38 -19.09 -4.21
C PRO A 287 4.18 -18.77 -3.30
N GLN A 288 4.35 -17.86 -2.35
CA GLN A 288 3.28 -17.41 -1.46
C GLN A 288 2.18 -16.60 -2.17
N THR A 289 2.48 -15.97 -3.32
CA THR A 289 1.49 -15.22 -4.11
C THR A 289 0.44 -16.13 -4.73
N TRP A 290 0.69 -17.44 -4.80
CA TRP A 290 -0.29 -18.42 -5.30
C TRP A 290 -1.47 -18.63 -4.35
N ASN A 291 -1.37 -18.12 -3.11
CA ASN A 291 -2.46 -18.13 -2.17
C ASN A 291 -3.35 -16.90 -2.35
N GLY A 292 -4.36 -17.01 -3.21
CA GLY A 292 -5.26 -15.89 -3.53
C GLY A 292 -6.12 -15.36 -2.38
N TYR A 293 -6.06 -15.94 -1.18
CA TYR A 293 -6.76 -15.43 0.01
C TYR A 293 -5.82 -14.74 0.99
N ALA A 294 -4.50 -14.93 0.87
CA ALA A 294 -3.54 -14.48 1.85
C ALA A 294 -3.51 -12.94 1.92
N TYR A 295 -3.43 -12.40 3.13
CA TYR A 295 -3.27 -10.97 3.35
C TYR A 295 -1.79 -10.60 3.39
N VAL A 296 -1.36 -9.73 2.47
CA VAL A 296 -0.02 -9.12 2.37
C VAL A 296 1.14 -10.10 2.60
N SER A 297 1.07 -11.27 1.97
CA SER A 297 2.08 -12.34 2.11
C SER A 297 2.38 -12.71 3.57
N ASN A 298 1.39 -12.63 4.46
CA ASN A 298 1.54 -12.91 5.89
C ASN A 298 2.56 -12.02 6.63
N ASN A 299 2.79 -10.79 6.16
CA ASN A 299 3.59 -9.78 6.85
C ASN A 299 2.80 -8.46 7.10
N PRO A 300 1.75 -8.53 7.94
CA PRO A 300 0.81 -7.42 8.14
C PRO A 300 1.34 -6.27 9.02
N LEU A 301 2.56 -6.39 9.58
CA LEU A 301 3.20 -5.30 10.31
C LEU A 301 4.08 -4.41 9.43
N SER A 302 4.43 -4.89 8.23
CA SER A 302 5.30 -4.18 7.28
C SER A 302 4.55 -3.69 6.04
N TYR A 303 3.42 -4.32 5.72
CA TYR A 303 2.67 -4.08 4.49
C TYR A 303 1.18 -3.91 4.76
N THR A 304 0.54 -3.16 3.88
CA THR A 304 -0.90 -2.90 3.84
C THR A 304 -1.41 -3.19 2.43
N ASP A 305 -2.69 -3.55 2.33
CA ASP A 305 -3.39 -3.68 1.05
C ASP A 305 -4.51 -2.61 1.01
N PRO A 306 -4.30 -1.45 0.37
CA PRO A 306 -5.31 -0.39 0.37
C PRO A 306 -6.54 -0.71 -0.51
N THR A 307 -6.36 -1.47 -1.58
CA THR A 307 -7.38 -1.72 -2.63
C THR A 307 -8.03 -3.09 -2.53
N GLY A 308 -7.49 -3.97 -1.69
CA GLY A 308 -7.90 -5.37 -1.62
C GLY A 308 -7.47 -6.17 -2.85
N GLU A 309 -6.48 -5.70 -3.62
CA GLU A 309 -5.99 -6.34 -4.85
C GLU A 309 -4.49 -6.59 -4.68
N GLY A 310 -4.12 -7.77 -4.15
CA GLY A 310 -2.74 -8.23 -3.97
C GLY A 310 -1.72 -7.28 -3.32
N ILE A 311 -0.47 -7.76 -3.22
CA ILE A 311 0.67 -6.90 -2.87
C ILE A 311 1.17 -6.09 -4.09
N PHE A 312 0.76 -6.47 -5.30
CA PHE A 312 1.09 -5.77 -6.53
C PHE A 312 0.14 -4.56 -6.77
N GLY A 313 -1.13 -4.64 -6.34
CA GLY A 313 -2.02 -3.47 -6.31
C GLY A 313 -1.61 -2.42 -5.27
N PHE A 314 -0.85 -2.76 -4.22
CA PHE A 314 -0.21 -1.75 -3.35
C PHE A 314 0.80 -0.86 -4.11
N LEU A 315 1.52 -1.40 -5.09
CA LEU A 315 2.39 -0.61 -5.97
C LEU A 315 1.57 0.27 -6.92
N GLY A 316 0.46 -0.25 -7.46
CA GLY A 316 -0.50 0.51 -8.29
C GLY A 316 -1.29 1.59 -7.54
N SER A 317 -1.67 1.34 -6.28
CA SER A 317 -2.44 2.22 -5.39
C SER A 317 -1.63 3.41 -4.89
N ILE A 318 -0.35 3.20 -4.55
CA ILE A 318 0.55 4.32 -4.22
C ILE A 318 0.74 5.21 -5.45
N ILE A 319 0.78 4.65 -6.68
CA ILE A 319 0.88 5.41 -7.92
C ILE A 319 -0.43 6.15 -8.23
N GLY A 320 -1.59 5.49 -8.08
CA GLY A 320 -2.91 6.08 -8.29
C GLY A 320 -3.23 7.22 -7.32
N GLY A 321 -2.86 7.06 -6.04
CA GLY A 321 -3.01 8.09 -5.01
C GLY A 321 -2.05 9.27 -5.12
N PHE A 322 -0.92 9.12 -5.84
CA PHE A 322 0.07 10.18 -6.02
C PHE A 322 -0.17 11.04 -7.27
N PHE A 323 -0.77 10.48 -8.34
CA PHE A 323 -0.97 11.21 -9.60
C PHE A 323 -2.37 11.81 -9.79
N GLY A 324 -3.44 11.16 -9.35
CA GLY A 324 -4.82 11.62 -9.57
C GLY A 324 -5.24 11.73 -11.06
N GLY A 325 -6.53 11.52 -11.34
CA GLY A 325 -7.09 11.73 -12.68
C GLY A 325 -6.73 10.65 -13.74
N PRO A 326 -7.01 10.91 -15.03
CA PRO A 326 -6.94 9.90 -16.10
C PRO A 326 -5.55 9.32 -16.32
N LEU A 327 -4.47 10.03 -15.97
CA LEU A 327 -3.11 9.49 -15.99
C LEU A 327 -2.86 8.47 -14.86
N GLY A 328 -3.45 8.66 -13.68
CA GLY A 328 -3.42 7.70 -12.59
C GLY A 328 -4.19 6.41 -12.91
N ALA A 329 -5.35 6.53 -13.58
CA ALA A 329 -6.12 5.38 -14.07
C ALA A 329 -5.38 4.60 -15.19
N TRP A 330 -4.69 5.32 -16.08
CA TRP A 330 -3.93 4.72 -17.17
C TRP A 330 -2.66 3.99 -16.69
N ILE A 331 -1.92 4.59 -15.75
CA ILE A 331 -0.72 3.98 -15.17
C ILE A 331 -1.09 2.84 -14.20
N GLY A 332 -2.20 2.96 -13.44
CA GLY A 332 -2.74 1.86 -12.65
C GLY A 332 -3.10 0.63 -13.50
N SER A 333 -3.69 0.85 -14.68
CA SER A 333 -4.02 -0.22 -15.65
C SER A 333 -2.79 -0.92 -16.26
N LEU A 334 -1.69 -0.17 -16.49
CA LEU A 334 -0.43 -0.69 -17.02
C LEU A 334 0.46 -1.38 -15.96
N ALA A 335 0.38 -0.94 -14.71
CA ALA A 335 1.13 -1.53 -13.59
C ALA A 335 0.43 -2.76 -12.97
N GLY A 336 -0.90 -2.85 -13.06
CA GLY A 336 -1.69 -3.99 -12.55
C GLY A 336 -1.82 -5.18 -13.51
N ASN A 337 -1.83 -4.95 -14.84
CA ASN A 337 -2.05 -6.04 -15.81
C ASN A 337 -0.74 -6.60 -16.38
N GLY A 338 -0.16 -7.58 -15.68
CA GLY A 338 0.91 -8.42 -16.21
C GLY A 338 0.46 -9.46 -17.27
N ALA A 339 -0.78 -9.44 -17.76
CA ALA A 339 -1.25 -10.38 -18.77
C ALA A 339 -2.29 -9.75 -19.73
N ASP A 340 -1.90 -9.67 -21.00
CA ASP A 340 -2.70 -9.50 -22.21
C ASP A 340 -3.70 -8.34 -22.31
N ALA A 341 -3.20 -7.14 -22.65
CA ALA A 341 -3.97 -6.16 -23.42
C ALA A 341 -3.51 -6.17 -24.90
N ALA A 342 -3.84 -7.24 -25.60
CA ALA A 342 -3.90 -7.21 -27.06
C ALA A 342 -5.15 -6.41 -27.49
N ILE A 343 -4.98 -5.12 -27.81
CA ILE A 343 -5.96 -4.36 -28.60
C ILE A 343 -5.23 -3.71 -29.78
N TRP A 344 -5.01 -4.51 -30.83
CA TRP A 344 -4.93 -4.05 -32.23
C TRP A 344 -6.20 -4.55 -32.92
N GLY A 345 -7.03 -3.84 -33.69
CA GLY A 345 -7.22 -2.46 -34.20
C GLY A 345 -8.63 -2.47 -34.88
N PRO A 346 -8.99 -1.65 -35.90
CA PRO A 346 -8.58 -0.31 -36.32
C PRO A 346 -9.77 0.72 -36.36
N GLU A 347 -9.44 2.00 -36.60
CA GLU A 347 -10.33 3.05 -37.15
C GLU A 347 -11.61 3.50 -36.40
N ALA A 348 -11.49 4.63 -35.68
CA ALA A 348 -12.44 5.75 -35.80
C ALA A 348 -11.69 7.07 -35.61
N GLY A 349 -11.84 7.96 -36.60
CA GLY A 349 -11.05 9.14 -36.87
C GLY A 349 -11.05 10.22 -35.78
N GLY A 350 -10.01 11.05 -35.84
CA GLY A 350 -9.63 11.99 -34.80
C GLY A 350 -10.44 13.28 -34.72
N ALA A 351 -10.07 14.07 -33.72
CA ALA A 351 -10.27 15.51 -33.73
C ALA A 351 -9.15 16.18 -32.92
N SER A 352 -8.26 16.87 -33.63
CA SER A 352 -7.39 17.89 -33.07
C SER A 352 -8.23 19.04 -32.52
N PHE A 353 -7.93 19.54 -31.31
CA PHE A 353 -8.32 20.90 -30.92
C PHE A 353 -7.19 21.59 -30.16
N TYR A 354 -6.36 22.28 -30.94
CA TYR A 354 -5.78 23.55 -30.53
C TYR A 354 -6.89 24.61 -30.70
N ASN A 355 -7.31 25.30 -29.64
CA ASN A 355 -7.99 26.59 -29.77
C ASN A 355 -7.62 27.53 -28.61
N PRO A 356 -7.00 28.69 -28.89
CA PRO A 356 -6.74 29.76 -27.93
C PRO A 356 -8.02 30.57 -27.61
N THR A 357 -8.04 31.23 -26.45
CA THR A 357 -9.03 32.21 -25.97
C THR A 357 -10.36 31.70 -25.40
N ASN A 358 -10.43 31.54 -24.07
CA ASN A 358 -11.31 32.33 -23.20
C ASN A 358 -11.07 32.02 -21.71
N ASN A 359 -10.25 32.89 -21.10
CA ASN A 359 -10.33 33.44 -19.75
C ASN A 359 -11.42 32.87 -18.80
N PHE A 360 -11.07 31.88 -17.97
CA PHE A 360 -11.62 31.75 -16.62
C PHE A 360 -10.49 32.13 -15.65
N GLY A 361 -10.50 33.39 -15.21
CA GLY A 361 -9.53 33.89 -14.25
C GLY A 361 -9.79 33.33 -12.87
N LEU A 362 -8.86 32.52 -12.36
CA LEU A 362 -8.66 32.42 -10.91
C LEU A 362 -7.70 33.54 -10.50
N GLY A 363 -8.30 34.71 -10.28
CA GLY A 363 -7.64 35.85 -9.68
C GLY A 363 -7.23 35.53 -8.24
N ASN A 364 -5.99 35.89 -7.94
CA ASN A 364 -5.44 36.03 -6.61
C ASN A 364 -6.29 36.99 -5.76
N ALA A 365 -6.76 36.53 -4.60
CA ALA A 365 -7.22 37.36 -3.49
C ALA A 365 -6.98 36.62 -2.16
N SER A 366 -5.79 36.86 -1.58
CA SER A 366 -5.43 36.67 -0.16
C SER A 366 -6.36 37.45 0.78
N PRO A 367 -6.58 37.09 2.07
CA PRO A 367 -5.66 37.51 3.16
C PRO A 367 -5.62 36.64 4.48
N TRP A 368 -4.42 36.45 5.04
CA TRP A 368 -4.00 36.19 6.46
C TRP A 368 -4.79 35.16 7.33
N GLY A 369 -4.15 34.19 8.01
CA GLY A 369 -2.91 34.34 8.75
C GLY A 369 -2.12 33.05 8.97
N SER A 370 -0.82 33.24 8.91
CA SER A 370 0.26 32.39 9.41
C SER A 370 0.02 31.90 10.84
N THR A 371 0.28 30.60 11.05
CA THR A 371 0.76 30.05 12.32
C THR A 371 1.92 29.09 12.06
N PRO A 372 2.86 28.96 13.01
CA PRO A 372 4.29 29.07 12.74
C PRO A 372 5.01 27.73 12.65
N GLY A 373 6.22 27.79 12.11
CA GLY A 373 7.08 26.67 11.80
C GLY A 373 7.56 25.84 12.98
N LEU A 374 7.99 24.63 12.63
CA LEU A 374 9.01 23.88 13.33
C LEU A 374 10.30 23.95 12.50
N GLY A 375 11.01 25.07 12.58
CA GLY A 375 12.47 25.05 12.52
C GLY A 375 12.99 24.67 13.91
N GLY A 376 14.11 23.99 14.10
CA GLY A 376 15.10 23.45 13.18
C GLY A 376 16.17 22.72 14.00
N ALA A 377 16.93 21.87 13.32
CA ALA A 377 18.32 21.50 13.56
C ALA A 377 18.71 20.73 12.29
N GLY A 378 19.46 21.26 11.32
CA GLY A 378 20.65 22.09 11.40
C GLY A 378 21.79 21.27 10.79
N GLY A 379 22.08 21.51 9.50
CA GLY A 379 23.13 20.84 8.73
C GLY A 379 23.03 21.28 7.26
N ASP A 380 23.87 22.25 6.90
CA ASP A 380 23.84 23.08 5.70
C ASP A 380 23.92 22.33 4.36
N VAL A 381 23.06 22.68 3.40
CA VAL A 381 23.34 22.58 1.96
C VAL A 381 22.94 23.90 1.32
N TYR A 382 23.89 24.46 0.55
CA TYR A 382 24.00 25.83 0.07
C TYR A 382 22.74 26.46 -0.55
N GLY A 383 22.61 27.78 -0.33
CA GLY A 383 21.47 28.60 -0.72
C GLY A 383 21.44 29.05 -2.18
N GLY A 384 20.22 29.43 -2.59
CA GLY A 384 19.91 30.06 -3.87
C GLY A 384 18.41 30.29 -3.97
N GLY A 385 17.93 31.42 -3.43
CA GLY A 385 16.51 31.72 -3.30
C GLY A 385 15.80 31.99 -4.63
N SER A 386 14.74 31.24 -4.88
CA SER A 386 13.48 31.72 -5.44
C SER A 386 12.39 30.71 -5.07
N THR A 387 11.17 31.17 -4.89
CA THR A 387 9.96 30.42 -4.53
C THR A 387 9.83 29.06 -5.23
N GLY A 388 10.33 28.00 -4.60
CA GLY A 388 10.37 26.65 -5.16
C GLY A 388 9.12 25.85 -4.81
N GLY A 389 8.12 25.87 -5.69
CA GLY A 389 7.26 24.69 -5.82
C GLY A 389 8.12 23.55 -6.35
N MET A 390 8.10 22.39 -5.69
CA MET A 390 8.77 21.20 -6.22
C MET A 390 8.10 20.81 -7.54
N ILE A 391 8.80 21.00 -8.66
CA ILE A 391 8.39 20.48 -9.96
C ILE A 391 8.85 19.01 -9.97
N PHE A 392 7.91 18.07 -10.02
CA PHE A 392 8.21 16.63 -10.07
C PHE A 392 8.51 16.21 -11.52
N SER A 393 9.55 15.39 -11.72
CA SER A 393 9.70 14.57 -12.93
C SER A 393 8.66 13.44 -12.91
N TYR A 394 8.24 12.93 -14.08
CA TYR A 394 7.29 11.82 -14.13
C TYR A 394 7.87 10.51 -13.55
N GLU A 395 9.20 10.38 -13.50
CA GLU A 395 9.94 9.20 -12.99
C GLU A 395 10.21 9.26 -11.48
N GLY A 396 10.08 10.43 -10.86
CA GLY A 396 10.34 10.64 -9.44
C GLY A 396 9.59 9.65 -8.52
N PRO A 397 8.31 9.32 -8.77
CA PRO A 397 7.60 8.36 -7.93
C PRO A 397 8.16 6.94 -7.97
N VAL A 398 8.66 6.47 -9.12
CA VAL A 398 9.31 5.15 -9.25
C VAL A 398 10.61 5.13 -8.45
N HIS A 399 11.44 6.16 -8.63
CA HIS A 399 12.68 6.35 -7.87
C HIS A 399 12.46 6.42 -6.36
N HIS A 400 11.41 7.13 -5.94
CA HIS A 400 11.02 7.23 -4.54
C HIS A 400 10.73 5.84 -3.96
N GLN A 401 9.91 5.05 -4.65
CA GLN A 401 9.51 3.71 -4.21
C GLN A 401 10.68 2.74 -4.17
N LEU A 402 11.45 2.62 -5.26
CA LEU A 402 12.61 1.73 -5.33
C LEU A 402 13.60 2.04 -4.21
N THR A 403 13.84 3.32 -3.95
CA THR A 403 14.73 3.77 -2.87
C THR A 403 14.16 3.49 -1.49
N TYR A 404 12.89 3.83 -1.24
CA TYR A 404 12.26 3.64 0.07
C TYR A 404 12.23 2.15 0.45
N PHE A 405 11.74 1.28 -0.44
CA PHE A 405 11.68 -0.15 -0.19
C PHE A 405 13.08 -0.79 -0.17
N GLY A 406 13.97 -0.39 -1.08
CA GLY A 406 15.35 -0.87 -1.08
C GLY A 406 16.08 -0.54 0.22
N ALA A 407 15.86 0.68 0.75
CA ALA A 407 16.42 1.11 2.03
C ALA A 407 15.85 0.29 3.20
N MET A 408 14.54 0.04 3.20
CA MET A 408 13.88 -0.80 4.21
C MET A 408 14.39 -2.26 4.15
N MET A 409 14.60 -2.81 2.95
CA MET A 409 15.21 -4.14 2.75
C MET A 409 16.66 -4.19 3.25
N ALA A 410 17.44 -3.12 3.06
CA ALA A 410 18.78 -2.96 3.63
C ALA A 410 18.78 -2.71 5.15
N GLY A 411 17.60 -2.60 5.78
CA GLY A 411 17.43 -2.42 7.22
C GLY A 411 17.79 -1.02 7.70
N LEU A 412 17.53 0.01 6.90
CA LEU A 412 17.49 1.41 7.32
C LEU A 412 16.16 1.71 8.04
N ASP A 413 16.14 2.71 8.91
CA ASP A 413 14.90 3.14 9.56
C ASP A 413 14.00 3.92 8.59
N PRO A 414 12.68 3.98 8.83
CA PRO A 414 11.73 4.61 7.91
C PRO A 414 12.02 6.08 7.59
N LEU A 415 12.53 6.86 8.56
CA LEU A 415 12.81 8.28 8.34
C LEU A 415 14.05 8.47 7.46
N THR A 416 15.09 7.66 7.67
CA THR A 416 16.26 7.65 6.80
C THR A 416 15.91 7.16 5.39
N ALA A 417 15.08 6.11 5.28
CA ALA A 417 14.58 5.62 3.99
C ALA A 417 13.81 6.70 3.23
N LEU A 418 12.94 7.45 3.92
CA LEU A 418 12.18 8.55 3.35
C LEU A 418 13.06 9.73 2.92
N ARG A 419 14.08 10.08 3.71
CA ARG A 419 15.04 11.14 3.34
C ARG A 419 15.85 10.76 2.11
N LEU A 420 16.26 9.50 2.00
CA LEU A 420 16.97 8.99 0.83
C LEU A 420 16.06 9.01 -0.40
N SER A 421 14.81 8.57 -0.29
CA SER A 421 13.88 8.52 -1.42
C SER A 421 13.61 9.90 -2.02
N TYR A 422 13.35 10.93 -1.19
CA TYR A 422 13.24 12.31 -1.68
C TYR A 422 14.54 12.84 -2.31
N GLY A 423 15.69 12.45 -1.76
CA GLY A 423 16.98 12.85 -2.29
C GLY A 423 17.32 12.24 -3.65
N VAL A 424 16.77 11.05 -3.97
CA VAL A 424 16.88 10.41 -5.29
C VAL A 424 15.97 11.10 -6.29
N MET A 425 14.72 11.43 -5.92
CA MET A 425 13.81 12.20 -6.79
C MET A 425 14.39 13.55 -7.24
N ALA A 426 15.21 14.17 -6.37
CA ALA A 426 15.83 15.45 -6.68
C ALA A 426 17.02 15.33 -7.66
N VAL A 427 17.50 14.12 -7.98
CA VAL A 427 18.65 13.92 -8.88
C VAL A 427 18.32 14.33 -10.31
N ASP A 428 17.08 14.09 -10.75
CA ASP A 428 16.54 14.54 -12.05
C ASP A 428 16.71 16.04 -12.33
N TRP A 429 16.91 16.84 -11.29
CA TRP A 429 16.98 18.30 -11.36
C TRP A 429 18.36 18.85 -10.95
N ARG A 430 19.35 17.98 -10.71
CA ARG A 430 20.71 18.42 -10.38
C ARG A 430 21.41 18.92 -11.65
N GLY A 431 21.69 20.23 -11.69
CA GLY A 431 22.31 20.90 -12.85
C GLY A 431 21.54 22.12 -13.36
N GLY A 432 20.40 22.45 -12.74
CA GLY A 432 19.51 23.55 -13.16
C GLY A 432 18.48 23.07 -14.19
N LEU A 433 17.65 23.99 -14.71
CA LEU A 433 16.59 23.77 -15.71
C LEU A 433 17.12 23.33 -17.10
N LYS A 434 18.21 22.57 -17.17
CA LYS A 434 18.61 21.87 -18.39
C LYS A 434 17.81 20.57 -18.44
N THR A 435 16.63 20.66 -19.06
CA THR A 435 15.65 19.60 -19.26
C THR A 435 16.12 18.51 -20.24
N SER A 436 17.35 18.00 -20.10
CA SER A 436 17.91 17.10 -21.11
C SER A 436 18.96 16.16 -20.56
N GLN A 437 18.49 15.00 -20.06
CA GLN A 437 19.27 13.81 -19.71
C GLN A 437 20.22 13.30 -20.84
N GLY A 438 20.26 13.93 -22.02
CA GLY A 438 21.14 13.55 -23.14
C GLY A 438 21.98 14.68 -23.75
N THR A 439 21.91 15.93 -23.27
CA THR A 439 22.61 17.06 -23.95
C THR A 439 24.12 17.06 -23.81
N ASP A 440 24.65 16.39 -22.80
CA ASP A 440 26.08 16.19 -22.64
C ASP A 440 26.35 14.84 -21.99
N PRO A 441 27.54 14.23 -22.22
CA PRO A 441 27.86 12.91 -21.73
C PRO A 441 27.84 12.82 -20.20
N THR A 442 28.32 13.87 -19.51
CA THR A 442 28.48 13.84 -18.06
C THR A 442 27.14 13.75 -17.33
N HIS A 443 26.14 14.53 -17.76
CA HIS A 443 24.80 14.42 -17.19
C HIS A 443 24.09 13.17 -17.69
N ALA A 444 24.30 12.76 -18.94
CA ALA A 444 23.69 11.53 -19.46
C ALA A 444 24.11 10.28 -18.66
N HIS A 445 25.36 10.20 -18.24
CA HIS A 445 25.84 9.09 -17.41
C HIS A 445 25.17 9.02 -16.04
N TRP A 446 24.65 10.13 -15.50
CA TRP A 446 23.88 10.12 -14.24
C TRP A 446 22.52 9.47 -14.38
N HIS A 447 22.00 9.42 -15.60
CA HIS A 447 20.76 8.77 -15.98
C HIS A 447 20.99 7.42 -16.67
N ALA A 448 22.22 6.89 -16.64
CA ALA A 448 22.56 5.70 -17.42
C ALA A 448 22.18 5.82 -18.92
N MET A 449 22.40 7.01 -19.51
CA MET A 449 22.07 7.38 -20.89
C MET A 449 23.33 7.71 -21.70
N ALA A 450 23.19 7.70 -23.02
CA ALA A 450 24.21 8.21 -23.94
C ALA A 450 24.02 9.71 -24.19
N GLY A 451 25.09 10.50 -24.11
CA GLY A 451 25.06 11.94 -24.35
C GLY A 451 25.51 12.37 -25.75
N VAL A 452 25.18 13.60 -26.14
CA VAL A 452 25.70 14.27 -27.34
C VAL A 452 27.20 14.56 -27.20
N THR A 453 27.98 14.33 -28.25
CA THR A 453 29.42 14.65 -28.32
C THR A 453 29.72 15.53 -29.54
N GLU A 454 30.91 16.13 -29.63
CA GLU A 454 31.32 16.95 -30.80
C GLU A 454 31.25 16.19 -32.14
N GLY A 455 31.29 14.84 -32.11
CA GLY A 455 31.20 13.98 -33.30
C GLY A 455 29.86 13.28 -33.52
N GLY A 456 28.81 13.60 -32.73
CA GLY A 456 27.50 12.95 -32.80
C GLY A 456 26.97 12.62 -31.41
N HIS A 457 26.90 11.34 -31.06
CA HIS A 457 26.50 10.89 -29.73
C HIS A 457 27.32 9.68 -29.30
N GLU A 458 27.35 9.40 -28.00
CA GLU A 458 28.00 8.21 -27.47
C GLU A 458 27.34 6.93 -27.97
N GLY A 459 28.14 5.89 -28.19
CA GLY A 459 27.63 4.53 -28.28
C GLY A 459 27.30 3.97 -26.90
N CYS A 460 26.40 2.99 -26.84
CA CYS A 460 25.99 2.30 -25.60
C CYS A 460 27.17 1.80 -24.73
N GLY A 461 28.25 1.32 -25.35
CA GLY A 461 29.46 0.91 -24.63
C GLY A 461 30.21 2.07 -23.96
N GLN A 462 30.22 3.25 -24.58
CA GLN A 462 30.80 4.47 -24.02
C GLN A 462 29.92 5.01 -22.88
N ALA A 463 28.61 5.06 -23.09
CA ALA A 463 27.63 5.46 -22.08
C ALA A 463 27.66 4.54 -20.84
N HIS A 464 27.71 3.22 -21.04
CA HIS A 464 27.86 2.26 -19.94
C HIS A 464 29.20 2.43 -19.20
N GLY A 465 30.30 2.62 -19.92
CA GLY A 465 31.61 2.91 -19.33
C GLY A 465 31.60 4.19 -18.49
N GLY A 466 31.01 5.27 -19.02
CA GLY A 466 30.86 6.54 -18.32
C GLY A 466 29.97 6.45 -17.08
N THR A 467 28.87 5.68 -17.15
CA THR A 467 28.00 5.40 -16.00
C THR A 467 28.75 4.60 -14.92
N ILE A 468 29.59 3.63 -15.31
CA ILE A 468 30.46 2.89 -14.38
C ILE A 468 31.41 3.84 -13.64
N ASP A 469 32.07 4.75 -14.36
CA ASP A 469 33.00 5.71 -13.77
C ASP A 469 32.28 6.69 -12.84
N ALA A 470 31.11 7.19 -13.26
CA ALA A 470 30.26 8.07 -12.46
C ALA A 470 29.77 7.39 -11.17
N LEU A 471 29.31 6.14 -11.25
CA LEU A 471 28.90 5.35 -10.09
C LEU A 471 30.07 5.05 -9.17
N GLY A 472 31.25 4.77 -9.71
CA GLY A 472 32.49 4.59 -8.94
C GLY A 472 32.82 5.84 -8.12
N GLY A 473 32.81 7.01 -8.76
CA GLY A 473 33.05 8.29 -8.10
C GLY A 473 32.00 8.65 -7.04
N ALA A 474 30.71 8.43 -7.33
CA ALA A 474 29.63 8.64 -6.37
C ALA A 474 29.75 7.71 -5.17
N THR A 475 30.09 6.43 -5.40
CA THR A 475 30.26 5.43 -4.35
C THR A 475 31.41 5.76 -3.40
N GLN A 476 32.53 6.26 -3.92
CA GLN A 476 33.65 6.69 -3.07
C GLN A 476 33.25 7.83 -2.13
N ARG A 477 32.47 8.81 -2.62
CA ARG A 477 31.95 9.90 -1.78
C ARG A 477 30.89 9.41 -0.80
N ALA A 478 30.02 8.50 -1.21
CA ALA A 478 29.00 7.90 -0.36
C ALA A 478 29.62 7.14 0.83
N LEU A 479 30.72 6.41 0.62
CA LEU A 479 31.50 5.79 1.71
C LEU A 479 32.08 6.80 2.70
N GLY A 480 32.32 8.04 2.26
CA GLY A 480 32.72 9.17 3.10
C GLY A 480 31.56 9.87 3.81
N GLY A 481 30.33 9.37 3.68
CA GLY A 481 29.13 9.95 4.31
C GLY A 481 28.39 11.00 3.47
N ASP A 482 28.75 11.18 2.19
CA ASP A 482 28.06 12.11 1.31
C ASP A 482 26.68 11.57 0.90
N GLN A 483 25.63 12.14 1.50
CA GLN A 483 24.25 11.77 1.23
C GLN A 483 23.83 12.12 -0.21
N ALA A 484 24.34 13.21 -0.78
CA ALA A 484 24.04 13.59 -2.15
C ALA A 484 24.66 12.60 -3.14
N ALA A 485 25.88 12.12 -2.87
CA ALA A 485 26.50 11.07 -3.67
C ALA A 485 25.79 9.72 -3.52
N THR A 486 25.25 9.43 -2.33
CA THR A 486 24.44 8.23 -2.10
C THR A 486 23.19 8.25 -2.98
N THR A 487 22.46 9.36 -3.01
CA THR A 487 21.22 9.44 -3.82
C THR A 487 21.51 9.43 -5.32
N LEU A 488 22.62 10.04 -5.76
CA LEU A 488 23.08 9.97 -7.15
C LEU A 488 23.40 8.52 -7.56
N ALA A 489 24.09 7.76 -6.70
CA ALA A 489 24.41 6.37 -6.97
C ALA A 489 23.16 5.49 -7.12
N LEU A 490 22.17 5.67 -6.24
CA LEU A 490 20.90 4.93 -6.30
C LEU A 490 20.13 5.26 -7.59
N HIS A 491 20.12 6.53 -7.99
CA HIS A 491 19.48 6.97 -9.22
C HIS A 491 20.09 6.30 -10.46
N MET A 492 21.41 6.35 -10.63
CA MET A 492 22.11 5.67 -11.74
C MET A 492 21.81 4.17 -11.79
N ILE A 493 21.71 3.52 -10.62
CA ILE A 493 21.36 2.10 -10.54
C ILE A 493 19.94 1.89 -11.05
N GLN A 494 18.98 2.69 -10.58
CA GLN A 494 17.57 2.57 -10.94
C GLN A 494 17.34 2.81 -12.43
N ASP A 495 17.91 3.89 -12.98
CA ASP A 495 17.83 4.22 -14.40
C ASP A 495 18.49 3.17 -15.29
N SER A 496 19.59 2.54 -14.86
CA SER A 496 20.22 1.49 -15.66
C SER A 496 19.26 0.32 -15.97
N TYR A 497 18.26 0.09 -15.10
CA TYR A 497 17.25 -0.94 -15.26
C TYR A 497 15.92 -0.41 -15.84
N ALA A 498 15.78 0.90 -16.05
CA ALA A 498 14.65 1.49 -16.76
C ALA A 498 14.82 1.26 -18.27
N SER A 499 13.79 0.72 -18.92
CA SER A 499 13.91 0.30 -20.32
C SER A 499 13.91 1.46 -21.31
N GLY A 500 13.47 2.65 -20.89
CA GLY A 500 13.66 3.91 -21.64
C GLY A 500 15.11 4.39 -21.62
N HIS A 501 15.85 4.03 -20.55
CA HIS A 501 17.22 4.46 -20.32
C HIS A 501 18.27 3.52 -20.92
N GLN A 502 18.65 2.42 -20.26
CA GLN A 502 19.52 1.33 -20.78
C GLN A 502 20.67 1.77 -21.72
N TYR A 503 21.33 2.89 -21.42
CA TYR A 503 22.43 3.48 -22.19
C TYR A 503 22.06 3.86 -23.63
N LYS A 504 20.77 4.13 -23.88
CA LYS A 504 20.25 4.63 -25.15
C LYS A 504 20.53 6.12 -25.28
N PHE A 505 20.59 6.57 -26.52
CA PHE A 505 20.69 8.00 -26.80
C PHE A 505 19.30 8.62 -26.80
N TRP A 506 19.18 9.80 -26.20
CA TRP A 506 17.99 10.63 -26.29
C TRP A 506 18.38 12.05 -26.72
N PRO A 507 17.91 12.54 -27.88
CA PRO A 507 18.33 13.82 -28.44
C PRO A 507 17.77 15.05 -27.71
N GLY A 508 17.05 14.86 -26.60
CA GLY A 508 16.22 15.88 -25.96
C GLY A 508 14.91 16.11 -26.73
N GLY A 509 13.87 16.57 -26.04
CA GLY A 509 12.52 16.79 -26.60
C GLY A 509 11.42 16.25 -25.70
N ALA A 510 10.22 16.02 -26.23
CA ALA A 510 9.21 15.24 -25.51
C ALA A 510 9.54 13.75 -25.67
N PRO A 511 9.64 12.96 -24.58
CA PRO A 511 9.93 11.53 -24.68
C PRO A 511 8.80 10.79 -25.43
N SER A 512 9.14 9.71 -26.13
CA SER A 512 8.14 8.86 -26.77
C SER A 512 7.29 8.14 -25.71
N VAL A 513 6.08 7.73 -26.07
CA VAL A 513 5.22 6.93 -25.17
C VAL A 513 5.91 5.64 -24.72
N SER A 514 6.72 5.03 -25.60
CA SER A 514 7.52 3.83 -25.28
C SER A 514 8.67 4.12 -24.31
N HIS A 515 9.24 5.32 -24.33
CA HIS A 515 10.26 5.77 -23.39
C HIS A 515 9.63 5.97 -22.01
N ILE A 516 8.57 6.78 -21.93
CA ILE A 516 7.81 7.03 -20.69
C ILE A 516 7.32 5.72 -20.06
N ALA A 517 6.73 4.82 -20.84
CA ALA A 517 6.28 3.52 -20.33
C ALA A 517 7.44 2.67 -19.81
N GLY A 518 8.61 2.80 -20.41
CA GLY A 518 9.82 2.09 -20.00
C GLY A 518 10.45 2.62 -18.71
N ASP A 519 10.21 3.88 -18.37
CA ASP A 519 10.70 4.54 -17.16
C ASP A 519 9.71 4.44 -15.99
N LEU A 520 8.43 4.32 -16.31
CA LEU A 520 7.36 4.10 -15.35
C LEU A 520 7.19 2.62 -14.94
N ALA A 521 7.90 1.69 -15.59
CA ALA A 521 7.86 0.27 -15.28
C ALA A 521 8.88 -0.11 -14.19
N PRO A 522 8.47 -0.34 -12.93
CA PRO A 522 9.40 -0.68 -11.86
C PRO A 522 10.04 -2.05 -12.14
N SER A 523 11.38 -2.09 -12.15
CA SER A 523 12.14 -3.33 -12.32
C SER A 523 12.39 -4.00 -10.97
N PRO A 524 11.95 -5.26 -10.75
CA PRO A 524 12.30 -6.02 -9.54
C PRO A 524 13.81 -6.15 -9.35
N THR A 525 14.57 -6.16 -10.46
CA THR A 525 16.03 -6.17 -10.42
C THR A 525 16.59 -4.84 -9.91
N ALA A 526 15.99 -3.70 -10.30
CA ALA A 526 16.37 -2.39 -9.81
C ALA A 526 16.15 -2.27 -8.29
N LEU A 527 15.04 -2.79 -7.77
CA LEU A 527 14.77 -2.82 -6.33
C LEU A 527 15.83 -3.65 -5.58
N ASN A 528 16.10 -4.85 -6.08
CA ASN A 528 17.10 -5.73 -5.48
C ASN A 528 18.51 -5.12 -5.52
N MET A 529 18.91 -4.47 -6.63
CA MET A 529 20.21 -3.80 -6.72
C MET A 529 20.28 -2.55 -5.85
N THR A 530 19.18 -1.79 -5.73
CA THR A 530 19.08 -0.66 -4.80
C THR A 530 19.29 -1.12 -3.36
N ALA A 531 18.62 -2.20 -2.95
CA ALA A 531 18.77 -2.79 -1.62
C ALA A 531 20.19 -3.33 -1.40
N GLN A 532 20.73 -4.05 -2.38
CA GLN A 532 22.06 -4.66 -2.30
C GLN A 532 23.16 -3.60 -2.24
N TYR A 533 23.04 -2.50 -2.99
CA TYR A 533 23.95 -1.36 -2.90
C TYR A 533 23.94 -0.72 -1.51
N LEU A 534 22.76 -0.44 -0.96
CA LEU A 534 22.63 0.13 0.39
C LEU A 534 23.15 -0.81 1.48
N PHE A 535 22.95 -2.12 1.31
CA PHE A 535 23.50 -3.14 2.20
C PHE A 535 25.04 -3.13 2.19
N ASP A 536 25.63 -3.14 0.99
CA ASP A 536 27.10 -3.13 0.82
C ASP A 536 27.71 -1.80 1.31
N LEU A 537 27.03 -0.68 1.08
CA LEU A 537 27.43 0.66 1.55
C LEU A 537 27.45 0.72 3.07
N LYS A 538 26.38 0.23 3.72
CA LYS A 538 26.29 0.14 5.18
C LYS A 538 27.36 -0.79 5.77
N ALA A 539 27.71 -1.86 5.05
CA ALA A 539 28.76 -2.78 5.45
C ALA A 539 30.19 -2.26 5.19
N GLY A 540 30.34 -1.15 4.45
CA GLY A 540 31.63 -0.64 3.98
C GLY A 540 32.33 -1.59 3.01
N LYS A 541 31.59 -2.48 2.34
CA LYS A 541 32.11 -3.58 1.50
C LYS A 541 31.51 -3.50 0.10
N MET A 542 31.85 -2.42 -0.61
CA MET A 542 31.36 -2.20 -1.97
C MET A 542 31.91 -3.23 -2.96
N ARG A 543 31.04 -3.66 -3.87
CA ARG A 543 31.42 -4.42 -5.07
C ARG A 543 31.80 -3.46 -6.19
N SER A 544 32.29 -4.00 -7.30
CA SER A 544 32.49 -3.20 -8.51
C SER A 544 31.18 -2.58 -8.98
N ALA A 545 31.21 -1.37 -9.53
CA ALA A 545 30.06 -0.71 -10.14
C ALA A 545 29.34 -1.60 -11.17
N TYR A 546 30.10 -2.44 -11.88
CA TYR A 546 29.59 -3.43 -12.84
C TYR A 546 28.59 -4.44 -12.23
N TYR A 547 28.65 -4.67 -10.92
CA TYR A 547 27.74 -5.58 -10.24
C TYR A 547 26.34 -4.97 -10.05
N TYR A 548 26.27 -3.65 -9.85
CA TYR A 548 25.02 -2.96 -9.52
C TYR A 548 24.27 -2.45 -10.74
N LEU A 549 24.95 -2.31 -11.88
CA LEU A 549 24.38 -1.74 -13.10
C LEU A 549 23.84 -2.84 -14.03
N ALA A 550 22.76 -2.51 -14.75
CA ALA A 550 22.28 -3.38 -15.82
C ALA A 550 23.35 -3.53 -16.91
N LYS A 551 23.47 -4.74 -17.47
CA LYS A 551 24.31 -4.94 -18.65
C LYS A 551 23.64 -4.29 -19.86
N PRO A 552 24.40 -3.67 -20.77
CA PRO A 552 23.84 -3.15 -22.02
C PRO A 552 23.20 -4.30 -22.82
N GLN A 553 21.92 -4.17 -23.17
CA GLN A 553 21.29 -5.04 -24.16
C GLN A 553 21.84 -4.68 -25.54
N ALA A 554 21.92 -5.64 -26.47
CA ALA A 554 22.42 -5.39 -27.83
C ALA A 554 21.73 -4.16 -28.42
N CYS A 555 22.52 -3.13 -28.78
CA CYS A 555 22.01 -1.83 -29.23
C CYS A 555 21.06 -2.02 -30.41
N GLY A 556 19.75 -2.02 -30.16
CA GLY A 556 18.76 -1.92 -31.23
C GLY A 556 18.90 -0.57 -31.94
N PRO A 557 18.43 -0.45 -33.20
CA PRO A 557 18.51 0.80 -33.93
C PRO A 557 17.81 1.92 -33.16
N VAL A 558 18.42 3.11 -33.19
CA VAL A 558 17.94 4.37 -32.63
C VAL A 558 16.52 4.63 -33.16
N TRP A 559 15.58 4.93 -32.25
CA TRP A 559 14.20 5.31 -32.61
C TRP A 559 14.14 6.75 -33.12
#